data_AF-A0A183V4P1-F1
#
_entry.id   AF-A0A183V4P1-F1
#
_cell.length_a   1.000
_cell.length_b   1.000
_cell.length_c   1.000
_cell.angle_alpha   90.00
_cell.angle_beta   90.00
_cell.angle_gamma   90.00
#
_symmetry.space_group_name_H-M   'P 1'
#
loop_
_entity.id
_entity.type
_entity.pdbx_description
1 polymer ?
#
loop_
_entity_poly.entity_id
_entity_poly.type
_entity_poly.pdbx_seq_one_letter_code
_entity_poly.pdbx_strand_id
1 'polypeptide(L)'
;MRCGAVILNRSKVGTKRFTLDDAVCPLDGSVEVMSHCSDLPPILGISFGGFLNSMEMMMGDASWIRYWAVLHCGSLSFWRDSDEQASDKPPLSRIDLTKCTNKKITPAACESSGAKVFVINHLVESSSGLFEEKRLSLSADTEQVCLSWIKTINETLGILRA
;
A
#
# COMPACT_ATOMS: atom_id res chain seq x y z
N MET A 1 3.10 7.09 32.38
CA MET A 1 2.32 5.98 31.77
C MET A 1 2.05 6.34 30.32
N ARG A 2 2.13 5.39 29.38
CA ARG A 2 1.74 5.63 27.98
C ARG A 2 0.24 5.41 27.87
N CYS A 3 -0.52 6.44 27.52
CA CYS A 3 -1.99 6.40 27.45
C CYS A 3 -2.52 6.22 26.03
N GLY A 4 -1.63 5.96 25.06
CA GLY A 4 -1.93 5.60 23.68
C GLY A 4 -0.77 5.87 22.74
N ALA A 5 -0.90 5.54 21.46
CA ALA A 5 0.03 5.98 20.41
C ALA A 5 -0.65 6.19 19.05
N VAL A 6 0.02 6.96 18.19
CA VAL A 6 -0.36 7.18 16.79
C VAL A 6 0.89 7.38 15.94
N ILE A 7 0.89 6.81 14.72
CA ILE A 7 1.95 7.06 13.72
C ILE A 7 1.49 8.15 12.74
N LEU A 8 2.30 9.21 12.67
CA LEU A 8 2.09 10.35 11.78
C LEU A 8 3.13 10.33 10.66
N ASN A 9 2.71 10.68 9.44
CA ASN A 9 3.61 10.86 8.30
C ASN A 9 3.20 12.10 7.50
N ARG A 10 4.08 12.55 6.59
CA ARG A 10 3.87 13.78 5.79
C ARG A 10 2.63 13.72 4.88
N SER A 11 2.03 12.55 4.65
CA SER A 11 0.77 12.45 3.90
C SER A 11 -0.48 12.86 4.73
N LYS A 12 -0.32 13.08 6.04
CA LYS A 12 -1.38 13.47 6.97
C LYS A 12 -1.36 14.97 7.32
N VAL A 13 -1.18 15.85 6.33
CA VAL A 13 -1.24 17.32 6.54
C VAL A 13 -2.68 17.78 6.81
N GLY A 14 -2.85 18.75 7.72
CA GLY A 14 -4.13 19.39 8.06
C GLY A 14 -4.70 18.94 9.42
N THR A 15 -5.82 19.54 9.82
CA THR A 15 -6.54 19.17 11.05
C THR A 15 -7.20 17.81 10.87
N LYS A 16 -6.68 16.77 11.55
CA LYS A 16 -7.23 15.41 11.51
C LYS A 16 -7.56 14.91 12.91
N ARG A 17 -8.62 14.10 12.98
CA ARG A 17 -8.94 13.31 14.17
C ARG A 17 -8.10 12.04 14.14
N PHE A 18 -7.41 11.74 15.24
CA PHE A 18 -6.59 10.54 15.38
C PHE A 18 -7.24 9.60 16.37
N THR A 19 -7.26 8.31 16.02
CA THR A 19 -7.58 7.24 16.96
C THR A 19 -6.28 6.79 17.62
N LEU A 20 -6.29 6.64 18.94
CA LEU A 20 -5.14 6.17 19.70
C LEU A 20 -5.27 4.66 19.92
N ASP A 21 -4.21 3.94 19.58
CA ASP A 21 -4.08 2.53 19.95
C ASP A 21 -3.78 2.42 21.45
N ASP A 22 -4.36 1.44 22.14
CA ASP A 22 -4.21 1.18 23.59
C ASP A 22 -4.58 2.38 24.49
N ALA A 23 -5.65 3.09 24.14
CA ALA A 23 -6.09 4.27 24.86
C ALA A 23 -6.54 3.93 26.30
N VAL A 24 -5.99 4.65 27.29
CA VAL A 24 -6.42 4.58 28.70
C VAL A 24 -7.30 5.79 29.02
N CYS A 25 -8.47 5.55 29.61
CA CYS A 25 -9.43 6.59 30.02
C CYS A 25 -9.85 6.43 31.50
N PRO A 26 -10.26 7.52 32.18
CA PRO A 26 -10.28 8.92 31.75
C PRO A 26 -8.90 9.61 31.88
N LEU A 27 -8.68 10.64 31.06
CA LEU A 27 -7.49 11.51 31.13
C LEU A 27 -7.72 12.62 32.16
N ASP A 28 -6.66 13.07 32.84
CA ASP A 28 -6.69 14.10 33.89
C ASP A 28 -6.89 15.54 33.35
N GLY A 29 -7.18 15.68 32.06
CA GLY A 29 -7.38 16.94 31.36
C GLY A 29 -6.16 17.43 30.60
N SER A 30 -4.98 16.82 30.77
CA SER A 30 -3.77 17.17 30.04
C SER A 30 -3.29 16.02 29.16
N VAL A 31 -2.85 16.33 27.93
CA VAL A 31 -2.22 15.37 27.02
C VAL A 31 -0.81 15.84 26.74
N GLU A 32 0.18 15.09 27.23
CA GLU A 32 1.58 15.30 26.87
C GLU A 32 1.93 14.43 25.66
N VAL A 33 2.33 15.07 24.56
CA VAL A 33 2.71 14.38 23.33
C VAL A 33 4.22 14.42 23.18
N MET A 34 4.85 13.27 23.36
CA MET A 34 6.26 13.10 23.06
C MET A 34 6.41 12.57 21.63
N SER A 35 6.75 13.46 20.69
CA SER A 35 6.96 13.10 19.29
C SER A 35 8.44 12.81 19.02
N HIS A 36 8.68 11.79 18.21
CA HIS A 36 10.01 11.48 17.69
C HIS A 36 9.89 11.51 16.17
N CYS A 37 10.74 12.32 15.52
CA CYS A 37 10.88 12.31 14.08
C CYS A 37 12.18 11.56 13.77
N SER A 38 12.05 10.38 13.18
CA SER A 38 13.18 9.68 12.59
C SER A 38 13.15 9.87 11.08
N ASP A 39 14.32 9.85 10.45
CA ASP A 39 14.38 9.69 9.00
C ASP A 39 13.57 8.44 8.61
N LEU A 40 12.83 8.53 7.52
CA LEU A 40 12.17 7.37 6.96
C LEU A 40 13.27 6.33 6.67
N PRO A 41 13.09 5.05 7.03
CA PRO A 41 14.00 4.00 6.62
C PRO A 41 14.32 4.16 5.12
N PRO A 42 15.60 4.11 4.70
CA PRO A 42 16.00 4.52 3.35
C PRO A 42 15.16 3.90 2.23
N ILE A 43 14.73 2.65 2.41
CA ILE A 43 13.87 1.92 1.48
C ILE A 43 12.45 2.49 1.34
N LEU A 44 11.89 3.11 2.39
CA LEU A 44 10.60 3.81 2.29
C LEU A 44 10.77 5.19 1.64
N GLY A 45 11.96 5.80 1.73
CA GLY A 45 12.28 7.10 1.16
C GLY A 45 12.53 7.06 -0.35
N ILE A 46 12.90 5.90 -0.90
CA ILE A 46 13.12 5.68 -2.34
C ILE A 46 11.83 5.17 -2.98
N SER A 47 11.39 5.81 -4.06
CA SER A 47 10.27 5.32 -4.86
C SER A 47 10.72 4.20 -5.81
N PHE A 48 10.03 3.07 -5.80
CA PHE A 48 10.21 1.99 -6.78
C PHE A 48 9.07 2.04 -7.80
N GLY A 49 9.39 2.26 -9.07
CA GLY A 49 8.40 2.49 -10.13
C GLY A 49 8.62 1.62 -11.36
N GLY A 50 7.54 1.28 -12.06
CA GLY A 50 7.57 0.47 -13.26
C GLY A 50 6.18 0.07 -13.74
N PHE A 51 6.12 -0.51 -14.94
CA PHE A 51 4.86 -1.01 -15.49
C PHE A 51 4.43 -2.31 -14.82
N LEU A 52 3.15 -2.40 -14.49
CA LEU A 52 2.47 -3.61 -14.03
C LEU A 52 1.12 -3.71 -14.74
N ASN A 53 0.65 -4.93 -14.97
CA ASN A 53 -0.72 -5.16 -15.41
C ASN A 53 -1.56 -5.59 -14.21
N SER A 54 -2.70 -4.93 -14.01
CA SER A 54 -3.69 -5.27 -13.00
C SER A 54 -4.82 -6.07 -13.64
N MET A 55 -5.26 -7.14 -12.99
CA MET A 55 -6.45 -7.86 -13.43
C MET A 55 -7.69 -7.11 -12.95
N GLU A 56 -8.51 -6.66 -13.90
CA GLU A 56 -9.77 -5.97 -13.62
C GLU A 56 -10.95 -6.69 -14.27
N MET A 57 -12.07 -6.67 -13.56
CA MET A 57 -13.34 -7.16 -14.10
C MET A 57 -14.03 -6.00 -14.84
N MET A 58 -14.10 -6.09 -16.16
CA MET A 58 -14.85 -5.17 -17.00
C MET A 58 -16.04 -5.90 -17.62
N MET A 59 -17.25 -5.44 -17.29
CA MET A 59 -18.51 -5.97 -17.82
C MET A 59 -18.66 -7.51 -17.76
N GLY A 60 -18.11 -8.12 -16.71
CA GLY A 60 -18.20 -9.56 -16.47
C GLY A 60 -17.06 -10.40 -17.05
N ASP A 61 -16.11 -9.79 -17.76
CA ASP A 61 -14.90 -10.46 -18.23
C ASP A 61 -13.64 -9.91 -17.51
N ALA A 62 -12.68 -10.80 -17.28
CA ALA A 62 -11.42 -10.47 -16.61
C ALA A 62 -10.38 -10.07 -17.65
N SER A 63 -9.89 -8.83 -17.57
CA SER A 63 -8.90 -8.29 -18.49
C SER A 63 -7.70 -7.74 -17.74
N TRP A 64 -6.51 -7.94 -18.31
CA TRP A 64 -5.28 -7.34 -17.81
C TRP A 64 -5.14 -5.92 -18.38
N ILE A 65 -5.06 -4.93 -17.49
CA ILE A 65 -4.88 -3.53 -17.86
C ILE A 65 -3.51 -3.06 -17.38
N ARG A 66 -2.73 -2.47 -18.30
CA ARG A 66 -1.39 -1.96 -18.02
C ARG A 66 -1.47 -0.60 -17.32
N TYR A 67 -0.71 -0.46 -16.25
CA TYR A 67 -0.56 0.78 -15.49
C TYR A 67 0.91 1.08 -15.24
N TRP A 68 1.22 2.36 -15.08
CA TRP A 68 2.43 2.80 -14.41
C TRP A 68 2.21 2.74 -12.90
N ALA A 69 2.95 1.88 -12.21
CA ALA A 69 2.84 1.66 -10.79
C ALA A 69 4.04 2.22 -10.05
N VAL A 70 3.81 2.85 -8.89
CA VAL A 70 4.86 3.34 -8.00
C VAL A 70 4.57 2.97 -6.56
N LEU A 71 5.54 2.30 -5.93
CA LEU A 71 5.61 2.06 -4.50
C LEU A 71 6.44 3.16 -3.84
N HIS A 72 5.83 3.89 -2.91
CA HIS A 72 6.50 4.92 -2.14
C HIS A 72 5.87 5.02 -0.74
N CYS A 73 6.70 5.06 0.31
CA CYS A 73 6.24 5.21 1.70
C CYS A 73 5.13 4.22 2.12
N GLY A 74 5.18 2.95 1.67
CA GLY A 74 4.13 1.97 2.00
C GLY A 74 2.82 2.12 1.23
N SER A 75 2.77 2.99 0.23
CA SER A 75 1.63 3.18 -0.66
C SER A 75 1.99 2.76 -2.08
N LEU A 76 1.20 1.86 -2.65
CA LEU A 76 1.28 1.47 -4.06
C LEU A 76 0.24 2.26 -4.86
N SER A 77 0.66 3.08 -5.81
CA SER A 77 -0.20 3.96 -6.61
C SER A 77 -0.09 3.66 -8.10
N PHE A 78 -1.19 3.84 -8.84
CA PHE A 78 -1.31 3.48 -10.25
C PHE A 78 -1.76 4.68 -11.10
N TRP A 79 -1.11 4.87 -12.24
CA TRP A 79 -1.44 5.85 -13.28
C TRP A 79 -1.53 5.16 -14.63
N ARG A 80 -2.09 5.84 -15.64
CA ARG A 80 -2.10 5.30 -17.01
C ARG A 80 -0.68 5.15 -17.57
N ASP A 81 0.16 6.13 -17.29
CA ASP A 81 1.54 6.21 -17.77
C ASP A 81 2.43 7.01 -16.79
N SER A 82 3.72 7.06 -17.09
CA SER A 82 4.71 7.79 -16.30
C SER A 82 4.54 9.31 -16.37
N ASP A 83 3.97 9.84 -17.45
CA ASP A 83 3.85 11.28 -17.67
C ASP A 83 2.75 11.87 -16.78
N GLU A 84 1.67 11.11 -16.55
CA GLU A 84 0.66 11.48 -15.56
C GLU A 84 1.25 11.58 -14.15
N GLN A 85 2.11 10.63 -13.76
CA GLN A 85 2.80 10.69 -12.48
C GLN A 85 3.76 11.89 -12.42
N ALA A 86 4.56 12.10 -13.46
CA ALA A 86 5.54 13.19 -13.52
C ALA A 86 4.89 14.58 -13.52
N SER A 87 3.65 14.68 -13.99
CA SER A 87 2.85 15.90 -13.98
C SER A 87 2.04 16.09 -12.68
N ASP A 88 2.36 15.33 -11.62
CA ASP A 88 1.68 15.35 -10.32
C ASP A 88 0.16 15.14 -10.39
N LYS A 89 -0.35 14.44 -11.42
CA LYS A 89 -1.76 14.06 -11.47
C LYS A 89 -2.07 13.08 -10.33
N PRO A 90 -3.27 13.13 -9.74
CA PRO A 90 -3.68 12.12 -8.77
C PRO A 90 -3.69 10.73 -9.41
N PRO A 91 -3.26 9.69 -8.68
CA PRO A 91 -3.31 8.32 -9.19
C PRO A 91 -4.75 7.88 -9.41
N LEU A 92 -4.95 7.02 -10.40
CA LEU A 92 -6.23 6.36 -10.67
C LEU A 92 -6.66 5.46 -9.51
N SER A 93 -5.68 4.81 -8.88
CA SER A 93 -5.90 3.91 -7.75
C SER A 93 -4.71 3.92 -6.81
N ARG A 94 -4.97 3.72 -5.52
CA ARG A 94 -3.95 3.65 -4.48
C ARG A 94 -4.29 2.55 -3.48
N ILE A 95 -3.27 1.80 -3.08
CA ILE A 95 -3.34 0.77 -2.05
C ILE A 95 -2.39 1.14 -0.93
N ASP A 96 -2.92 1.19 0.28
CA ASP A 96 -2.17 1.35 1.51
C ASP A 96 -1.72 -0.03 2.00
N LEU A 97 -0.40 -0.28 1.99
CA LEU A 97 0.16 -1.57 2.40
C LEU A 97 0.03 -1.83 3.91
N THR A 98 -0.31 -0.83 4.73
CA THR A 98 -0.69 -1.09 6.14
C THR A 98 -1.97 -1.90 6.24
N LYS A 99 -2.82 -1.85 5.20
CA LYS A 99 -4.04 -2.65 5.10
C LYS A 99 -3.81 -4.00 4.41
N CYS A 100 -2.58 -4.33 4.04
CA CYS A 100 -2.27 -5.61 3.42
C CYS A 100 -2.37 -6.75 4.43
N THR A 101 -3.14 -7.78 4.08
CA THR A 101 -3.40 -8.95 4.92
C THR A 101 -2.45 -10.12 4.63
N ASN A 102 -1.74 -10.12 3.49
CA ASN A 102 -0.77 -11.17 3.17
C ASN A 102 0.37 -11.16 4.18
N LYS A 103 0.66 -12.30 4.82
CA LYS A 103 1.87 -12.45 5.65
C LYS A 103 3.16 -12.18 4.86
N LYS A 104 3.20 -12.66 3.62
CA LYS A 104 4.28 -12.45 2.66
C LYS A 104 3.69 -12.51 1.25
N ILE A 105 4.14 -11.65 0.35
CA ILE A 105 3.82 -11.73 -1.07
C ILE A 105 4.70 -12.80 -1.70
N THR A 106 4.09 -13.68 -2.49
CA THR A 106 4.77 -14.75 -3.23
C THR A 106 4.30 -14.74 -4.68
N PRO A 107 5.09 -15.30 -5.62
CA PRO A 107 4.59 -15.57 -6.95
C PRO A 107 3.31 -16.41 -6.87
N ALA A 108 2.32 -16.06 -7.69
CA ALA A 108 1.10 -16.82 -7.86
C ALA A 108 1.19 -17.64 -9.16
N ALA A 109 0.78 -18.90 -9.10
CA ALA A 109 0.62 -19.70 -10.31
C ALA A 109 -0.53 -19.13 -11.16
N CYS A 110 -0.32 -18.99 -12.46
CA CYS A 110 -1.36 -18.66 -13.43
C CYS A 110 -1.44 -19.81 -14.44
N GLU A 111 -2.65 -20.33 -14.68
CA GLU A 111 -2.88 -21.49 -15.54
C GLU A 111 -2.58 -21.21 -17.02
N SER A 112 -2.55 -19.93 -17.43
CA SER A 112 -2.09 -19.50 -18.76
C SER A 112 -0.58 -19.22 -18.74
N SER A 113 0.17 -20.21 -19.21
CA SER A 113 1.60 -20.22 -19.57
C SER A 113 2.37 -18.89 -19.46
N GLY A 114 3.09 -18.72 -18.36
CA GLY A 114 4.24 -17.81 -18.25
C GLY A 114 3.97 -16.45 -17.60
N ALA A 115 2.72 -16.13 -17.24
CA ALA A 115 2.41 -14.88 -16.55
C ALA A 115 3.09 -14.81 -15.17
N LYS A 116 3.91 -13.77 -14.96
CA LYS A 116 4.67 -13.53 -13.73
C LYS A 116 3.81 -12.76 -12.74
N VAL A 117 2.84 -13.48 -12.16
CA VAL A 117 1.76 -12.92 -11.34
C VAL A 117 2.13 -12.94 -9.85
N PHE A 118 1.69 -11.92 -9.12
CA PHE A 118 1.64 -11.91 -7.66
C PHE A 118 0.32 -11.26 -7.20
N VAL A 119 -0.04 -11.50 -5.94
CA VAL A 119 -1.35 -11.10 -5.41
C VAL A 119 -1.19 -10.32 -4.12
N ILE A 120 -1.91 -9.21 -4.01
CA ILE A 120 -2.03 -8.39 -2.80
C ILE A 120 -3.49 -8.42 -2.34
N ASN A 121 -3.71 -9.01 -1.18
CA ASN A 121 -4.95 -8.93 -0.42
C ASN A 121 -4.85 -7.74 0.54
N HIS A 122 -5.89 -6.90 0.57
CA HIS A 122 -5.93 -5.74 1.43
C HIS A 122 -7.35 -5.44 1.90
N LEU A 123 -7.46 -4.83 3.09
CA LEU A 123 -8.74 -4.39 3.63
C LEU A 123 -9.17 -3.07 3.00
N VAL A 124 -10.41 -3.03 2.50
CA VAL A 124 -11.08 -1.84 1.99
C VAL A 124 -12.30 -1.59 2.85
N GLU A 125 -12.49 -0.35 3.28
CA GLU A 125 -13.68 0.04 4.02
C GLU A 125 -14.84 0.25 3.03
N SER A 126 -15.93 -0.48 3.23
CA SER A 126 -17.14 -0.35 2.42
C SER A 126 -17.97 0.85 2.89
N SER A 127 -18.98 1.22 2.10
CA SER A 127 -19.91 2.32 2.45
C SER A 127 -20.72 2.05 3.73
N SER A 128 -20.80 0.81 4.20
CA SER A 128 -21.43 0.44 5.47
C SER A 128 -20.49 0.53 6.67
N GLY A 129 -19.22 0.92 6.47
CA GLY A 129 -18.18 0.95 7.51
C GLY A 129 -17.61 -0.43 7.86
N LEU A 130 -18.01 -1.47 7.15
CA LEU A 130 -17.43 -2.80 7.29
C LEU A 130 -16.17 -2.92 6.43
N PHE A 131 -15.14 -3.59 6.96
CA PHE A 131 -13.95 -3.88 6.17
C PHE A 131 -14.14 -5.15 5.36
N GLU A 132 -13.92 -5.04 4.06
CA GLU A 132 -13.92 -6.16 3.12
C GLU A 132 -12.51 -6.43 2.62
N GLU A 133 -12.15 -7.70 2.49
CA GLU A 133 -10.87 -8.08 1.91
C GLU A 133 -10.97 -8.08 0.37
N LYS A 134 -10.17 -7.25 -0.28
CA LYS A 134 -10.07 -7.17 -1.74
C LYS A 134 -8.77 -7.79 -2.21
N ARG A 135 -8.88 -8.66 -3.21
CA ARG A 135 -7.75 -9.29 -3.90
C ARG A 135 -7.36 -8.49 -5.14
N LEU A 136 -6.12 -8.01 -5.19
CA LEU A 136 -5.51 -7.41 -6.37
C LEU A 136 -4.50 -8.39 -6.98
N SER A 137 -4.73 -8.80 -8.22
CA SER A 137 -3.78 -9.62 -8.99
C SER A 137 -2.97 -8.73 -9.92
N LEU A 138 -1.64 -8.81 -9.83
CA LEU A 138 -0.70 -8.01 -10.61
C LEU A 138 0.23 -8.92 -11.39
N SER A 139 0.54 -8.56 -12.64
CA SER A 139 1.54 -9.24 -13.45
C SER A 139 2.61 -8.26 -13.93
N ALA A 140 3.84 -8.75 -14.03
CA ALA A 140 4.95 -8.01 -14.61
C ALA A 140 5.34 -8.58 -15.97
N ASP A 141 5.98 -7.74 -16.80
CA ASP A 141 6.43 -8.11 -18.15
C ASP A 141 7.52 -9.21 -18.13
N THR A 142 8.35 -9.25 -17.07
CA THR A 142 9.44 -10.24 -16.92
C THR A 142 9.47 -10.82 -15.51
N GLU A 143 10.12 -11.99 -15.37
CA GLU A 143 10.28 -12.65 -14.07
C GLU A 143 11.12 -11.84 -13.11
N GLN A 144 12.21 -11.25 -13.62
CA GLN A 144 13.12 -10.43 -12.85
C GLN A 144 12.40 -9.20 -12.28
N VAL A 145 11.53 -8.58 -13.08
CA VAL A 145 10.72 -7.44 -12.62
C VAL A 145 9.68 -7.89 -11.59
N CYS A 146 9.00 -9.02 -11.81
CA CYS A 146 8.06 -9.60 -10.85
C CYS A 146 8.73 -9.86 -9.48
N LEU A 147 9.87 -10.55 -9.48
CA LEU A 147 10.63 -10.85 -8.26
C LEU A 147 11.12 -9.58 -7.57
N SER A 148 11.51 -8.56 -8.33
CA SER A 148 11.91 -7.25 -7.79
C SER A 148 10.73 -6.56 -7.08
N TRP A 149 9.55 -6.53 -7.69
CA TRP A 149 8.34 -6.00 -7.05
C TRP A 149 7.99 -6.77 -5.77
N ILE A 150 7.97 -8.10 -5.83
CA ILE A 150 7.70 -8.96 -4.67
C ILE A 150 8.70 -8.70 -3.53
N LYS A 151 9.99 -8.57 -3.87
CA LYS A 151 11.05 -8.28 -2.89
C LYS A 151 10.81 -6.93 -2.23
N THR A 152 10.70 -5.85 -3.01
CA THR A 152 10.53 -4.49 -2.50
C THR A 152 9.26 -4.35 -1.65
N ILE A 153 8.15 -4.96 -2.08
CA ILE A 153 6.89 -4.95 -1.31
C ILE A 153 7.07 -5.70 0.02
N ASN A 154 7.70 -6.88 0.02
CA ASN A 154 7.92 -7.64 1.25
C ASN A 154 8.86 -6.92 2.23
N GLU A 155 9.93 -6.29 1.74
CA GLU A 155 10.82 -5.47 2.58
C GLU A 155 10.05 -4.27 3.18
N THR A 156 9.20 -3.63 2.38
CA THR A 156 8.30 -2.57 2.84
C THR A 156 7.33 -3.05 3.92
N LEU A 157 6.67 -4.21 3.71
CA LEU A 157 5.77 -4.81 4.69
C LEU A 157 6.49 -5.19 5.98
N GLY A 158 7.75 -5.65 5.89
CA GLY A 158 8.58 -5.95 7.05
C GLY A 158 8.78 -4.73 7.95
N ILE A 159 8.99 -3.55 7.35
CA ILE A 159 9.15 -2.30 8.09
C ILE A 159 7.82 -1.79 8.64
N LEU A 160 6.73 -1.86 7.86
CA LEU A 160 5.42 -1.40 8.30
C LEU A 160 4.84 -2.23 9.46
N ARG A 161 5.33 -3.46 9.65
CA ARG A 161 4.88 -4.39 10.70
C ARG A 161 5.88 -4.54 11.85
N ALA A 162 7.01 -3.84 11.78
CA ALA A 162 8.06 -3.87 12.80
C ALA A 162 7.66 -3.14 14.09
#